data_AF-K2CA01-F1
#
_entry.id   AF-K2CA01-F1
#
_cell.length_a   1.000
_cell.length_b   1.000
_cell.length_c   1.000
_cell.angle_alpha   90.00
_cell.angle_beta   90.00
_cell.angle_gamma   90.00
#
_symmetry.space_group_name_H-M   'P 1'
#
loop_
_entity.id
_entity.type
_entity.pdbx_description
1 polymer ?
#
loop_
_entity_poly.entity_id
_entity_poly.type
_entity_poly.pdbx_seq_one_letter_code
_entity_poly.pdbx_strand_id
1 'polypeptide(L)'
;MSTETINKIIVIMGPTACGKTDLAMYLTHKIPAEIISVDSAMIYREMNIGTAKPSVEALKIAPHRLINVCDPAEIYSAGRFCEDAVRAMKDIHANNHV
;
A
#
# COMPACT_ATOMS: atom_id res chain seq x y z
N MET A 1 16.35 13.11 27.71
CA MET A 1 16.49 13.02 26.24
C MET A 1 15.61 11.87 25.78
N SER A 2 14.44 12.18 25.21
CA SER A 2 13.61 11.17 24.56
C SER A 2 14.33 10.72 23.29
N THR A 3 14.65 9.43 23.19
CA THR A 3 15.10 8.83 21.94
C THR A 3 13.97 8.95 20.93
N GLU A 4 14.11 9.83 19.95
CA GLU A 4 13.21 9.91 18.82
C GLU A 4 13.27 8.57 18.08
N THR A 5 12.19 7.79 18.18
CA THR A 5 12.12 6.49 17.52
C THR A 5 11.85 6.77 16.05
N ILE A 6 12.85 6.58 15.19
CA ILE A 6 12.68 6.71 13.74
C ILE A 6 11.83 5.53 13.28
N ASN A 7 10.59 5.81 12.88
CA ASN A 7 9.72 4.80 12.31
C ASN A 7 10.27 4.37 10.94
N LYS A 8 10.51 3.06 10.79
CA LYS A 8 11.06 2.48 9.56
C LYS A 8 9.99 2.40 8.49
N ILE A 9 10.39 2.60 7.24
CA ILE A 9 9.55 2.43 6.06
C ILE A 9 10.40 1.75 4.99
N ILE A 10 9.84 0.75 4.31
CA ILE A 10 10.45 0.10 3.15
C ILE A 10 9.72 0.60 1.90
N VAL A 11 10.47 1.13 0.94
CA VAL A 11 9.90 1.63 -0.32
C VAL A 11 10.37 0.74 -1.47
N ILE A 12 9.42 0.11 -2.16
CA ILE A 12 9.68 -0.77 -3.31
C ILE A 12 9.22 -0.03 -4.58
N MET A 13 10.18 0.52 -5.32
CA MET A 13 9.93 1.24 -6.57
C MET A 13 10.50 0.49 -7.77
N GLY A 14 9.95 0.75 -8.95
CA GLY A 14 10.39 0.12 -10.20
C GLY A 14 9.31 0.16 -11.28
N PRO A 15 9.65 -0.16 -12.54
CA PRO A 15 8.70 -0.11 -13.66
C PRO A 15 7.57 -1.13 -13.50
N THR A 16 6.47 -0.93 -14.23
CA THR A 16 5.38 -1.90 -14.30
C THR A 16 5.91 -3.26 -14.76
N ALA A 17 5.34 -4.35 -14.22
CA ALA A 17 5.72 -5.73 -14.51
C ALA A 17 7.13 -6.20 -14.08
N CYS A 18 7.84 -5.47 -13.20
CA CYS A 18 9.14 -5.91 -12.66
C CYS A 18 9.06 -6.75 -11.37
N GLY A 19 7.88 -7.29 -11.00
CA GLY A 19 7.72 -8.18 -9.84
C GLY A 19 7.64 -7.48 -8.47
N LYS A 20 7.31 -6.19 -8.40
CA LYS A 20 7.23 -5.44 -7.12
C LYS A 20 6.21 -6.03 -6.15
N THR A 21 5.03 -6.38 -6.66
CA THR A 21 3.94 -6.96 -5.85
C THR A 21 4.38 -8.28 -5.24
N ASP A 22 5.03 -9.15 -6.02
CA ASP A 22 5.54 -10.43 -5.52
C ASP A 22 6.58 -10.24 -4.42
N LEU A 23 7.51 -9.27 -4.59
CA LEU A 23 8.49 -8.93 -3.57
C LEU A 23 7.83 -8.37 -2.29
N ALA A 24 6.85 -7.47 -2.43
CA ALA A 24 6.12 -6.90 -1.31
C ALA A 24 5.37 -7.98 -0.52
N MET A 25 4.66 -8.88 -1.20
CA MET A 25 3.97 -10.02 -0.60
C MET A 25 4.94 -10.99 0.07
N TYR A 26 6.10 -11.25 -0.54
CA TYR A 26 7.12 -12.09 0.08
C TYR A 26 7.62 -11.51 1.42
N LEU A 27 7.79 -10.18 1.50
CA LEU A 27 8.25 -9.52 2.72
C LEU A 27 7.26 -9.63 3.88
N THR A 28 5.94 -9.60 3.63
CA THR A 28 4.93 -9.76 4.70
C THR A 28 5.00 -11.14 5.37
N HIS A 29 5.59 -12.14 4.70
CA HIS A 29 5.85 -13.46 5.27
C HIS A 29 7.18 -13.57 6.04
N LYS A 30 8.06 -12.55 5.95
CA LYS A 30 9.39 -12.57 6.56
C LYS A 30 9.53 -11.63 7.76
N ILE A 31 8.77 -10.54 7.74
CA ILE A 31 8.77 -9.50 8.77
C ILE A 31 7.33 -9.07 9.02
N PRO A 32 7.01 -8.47 10.18
CA PRO A 32 5.68 -7.93 10.46
C PRO A 32 5.43 -6.67 9.62
N ALA A 33 5.25 -6.87 8.31
CA ALA A 33 5.06 -5.79 7.35
C ALA A 33 3.62 -5.72 6.85
N GLU A 34 3.14 -4.49 6.65
CA GLU A 34 1.87 -4.20 5.98
C GLU A 34 2.12 -3.43 4.69
N ILE A 35 1.30 -3.67 3.66
CA ILE A 35 1.50 -3.08 2.34
C ILE A 35 0.61 -1.85 2.17
N ILE A 36 1.21 -0.73 1.76
CA ILE A 36 0.50 0.44 1.24
C ILE A 36 0.72 0.50 -0.28
N SER A 37 -0.36 0.44 -1.06
CA SER A 37 -0.26 0.60 -2.52
C SER A 37 0.03 2.05 -2.89
N VAL A 38 0.97 2.24 -3.82
CA VAL A 38 1.37 3.55 -4.36
C VAL A 38 1.17 3.53 -5.88
N ASP A 39 -0.08 3.43 -6.29
CA ASP A 39 -0.50 3.36 -7.69
C ASP A 39 -1.78 4.18 -7.89
N SER A 40 -1.78 5.12 -8.84
CA SER A 40 -2.90 6.04 -9.06
C SER A 40 -4.10 5.42 -9.77
N ALA A 41 -3.99 4.20 -10.29
CA ALA A 41 -5.07 3.48 -10.93
C ALA A 41 -5.71 2.44 -10.00
N MET A 42 -4.91 1.76 -9.15
CA MET A 42 -5.43 0.75 -8.22
C MET A 42 -6.33 1.31 -7.11
N ILE A 43 -6.27 2.61 -6.85
CA ILE A 43 -7.12 3.30 -5.87
C ILE A 43 -8.62 3.25 -6.20
N TYR A 44 -9.01 3.19 -7.47
CA TYR A 44 -10.41 3.29 -7.89
C TYR A 44 -11.13 1.96 -7.78
N ARG A 45 -12.34 1.94 -7.21
CA ARG A 45 -13.19 0.73 -7.16
C ARG A 45 -13.56 0.24 -8.56
N GLU A 46 -13.86 -1.06 -8.68
CA GLU A 46 -14.36 -1.73 -9.89
C GLU A 46 -13.41 -1.79 -11.11
N MET A 47 -12.41 -0.92 -11.18
CA MET A 47 -11.39 -0.91 -12.25
C MET A 47 -10.32 -1.98 -11.98
N ASN A 48 -10.63 -3.27 -12.14
CA ASN A 48 -9.71 -4.35 -11.72
C ASN A 48 -8.75 -4.84 -12.82
N ILE A 49 -9.27 -5.08 -14.03
CA ILE A 49 -8.52 -5.71 -15.13
C ILE A 49 -7.50 -4.72 -15.72
N GLY A 50 -7.95 -3.53 -16.12
CA GLY A 50 -7.11 -2.54 -16.79
C GLY A 50 -6.01 -1.93 -15.91
N THR A 51 -6.10 -2.11 -14.59
CA THR A 51 -5.13 -1.56 -13.62
C THR A 51 -4.23 -2.63 -13.03
N ALA A 52 -4.32 -3.88 -13.52
CA ALA A 52 -3.56 -5.02 -13.01
C ALA A 52 -3.62 -5.18 -11.48
N LYS A 53 -4.80 -4.95 -10.87
CA LYS A 53 -4.96 -5.13 -9.42
C LYS A 53 -4.68 -6.58 -9.01
N PRO A 54 -4.11 -6.81 -7.82
CA PRO A 54 -4.04 -8.15 -7.24
C PRO A 54 -5.44 -8.76 -7.12
N SER A 55 -5.55 -10.08 -7.30
CA SER A 55 -6.82 -10.77 -7.14
C SER A 55 -7.34 -10.70 -5.71
N VAL A 56 -8.63 -10.98 -5.51
CA VAL A 56 -9.24 -11.01 -4.17
C VAL A 56 -8.54 -12.03 -3.28
N GLU A 57 -8.12 -13.16 -3.84
CA GLU A 57 -7.37 -14.21 -3.15
C GLU A 57 -5.99 -13.72 -2.72
N ALA A 58 -5.27 -13.00 -3.59
CA ALA A 58 -3.98 -12.40 -3.26
C ALA A 58 -4.13 -11.35 -2.15
N LEU A 59 -5.16 -10.50 -2.21
CA LEU A 59 -5.45 -9.48 -1.19
C LEU A 59 -5.88 -10.07 0.16
N LYS A 60 -6.46 -11.27 0.19
CA LYS A 60 -6.73 -12.00 1.44
C LYS A 60 -5.44 -12.48 2.11
N ILE A 61 -4.43 -12.85 1.33
CA ILE A 61 -3.14 -13.33 1.82
C ILE A 61 -2.25 -12.16 2.24
N ALA A 62 -2.19 -11.11 1.42
CA ALA A 62 -1.43 -9.91 1.68
C ALA A 62 -2.34 -8.68 1.46
N PRO A 63 -3.02 -8.19 2.50
CA PRO A 63 -3.84 -6.99 2.40
C PRO A 63 -3.01 -5.79 1.97
N HIS A 64 -3.49 -5.06 0.97
CA HIS A 64 -2.89 -3.81 0.53
C HIS A 64 -3.83 -2.67 0.91
N ARG A 65 -3.33 -1.70 1.70
CA ARG A 65 -4.03 -0.44 1.96
C ARG A 65 -4.01 0.43 0.69
N LEU A 66 -4.97 1.34 0.60
CA LEU A 66 -5.13 2.30 -0.50
C LEU A 66 -5.43 1.68 -1.88
N ILE A 67 -6.02 0.48 -1.89
CA ILE A 67 -6.66 -0.10 -3.07
C ILE A 67 -8.19 0.00 -2.87
N ASN A 68 -8.94 0.28 -3.94
CA ASN A 68 -10.42 0.37 -3.89
C ASN A 68 -10.98 1.42 -2.90
N VAL A 69 -10.23 2.48 -2.62
CA VAL A 69 -10.59 3.54 -1.67
C VAL A 69 -11.38 4.70 -2.30
N CYS A 70 -11.34 4.84 -3.62
CA CYS A 70 -11.95 5.96 -4.36
C CYS A 70 -13.03 5.46 -5.32
N ASP A 71 -14.10 6.24 -5.51
CA ASP A 71 -15.04 5.99 -6.60
C ASP A 71 -14.42 6.43 -7.95
N PRO A 72 -14.65 5.72 -9.08
CA PRO A 72 -14.15 6.14 -10.39
C PRO A 72 -14.58 7.54 -10.83
N ALA A 73 -15.71 8.07 -10.32
CA ALA A 73 -16.17 9.42 -10.62
C ALA A 73 -15.52 10.51 -9.74
N GLU A 74 -14.78 10.11 -8.69
CA GLU A 74 -14.10 11.03 -7.78
C GLU A 74 -12.68 11.35 -8.26
N ILE A 75 -12.19 12.55 -7.93
CA ILE A 75 -10.80 12.90 -8.14
C ILE A 75 -9.97 12.45 -6.93
N TYR A 76 -8.84 11.79 -7.21
CA TYR A 76 -7.85 11.46 -6.20
C TYR A 76 -6.50 12.11 -6.52
N SER A 77 -6.07 13.02 -5.65
CA SER A 77 -4.85 13.82 -5.84
C SER A 77 -3.65 13.26 -5.07
N ALA A 78 -2.44 13.68 -5.44
CA ALA A 78 -1.23 13.38 -4.68
C ALA A 78 -1.28 13.94 -3.24
N GLY A 79 -1.97 15.07 -3.03
CA GLY A 79 -2.19 15.63 -1.70
C GLY A 79 -3.03 14.71 -0.81
N ARG A 80 -4.18 14.25 -1.34
CA ARG A 80 -5.05 13.27 -0.66
C ARG A 80 -4.30 11.95 -0.41
N PHE A 81 -3.55 11.46 -1.39
CA PHE A 81 -2.67 10.30 -1.22
C PHE A 81 -1.70 10.46 -0.05
N CYS A 82 -1.03 11.61 0.05
CA CYS A 82 -0.08 11.88 1.13
C CYS A 82 -0.75 11.79 2.51
N GLU A 83 -1.92 12.40 2.66
CA GLU A 83 -2.71 12.35 3.91
C GLU A 83 -3.11 10.91 4.27
N ASP A 84 -3.63 10.16 3.31
CA ASP A 84 -4.09 8.78 3.51
C ASP A 84 -2.92 7.83 3.77
N ALA A 85 -1.78 8.00 3.08
CA ALA A 85 -0.58 7.21 3.29
C ALA A 85 0.04 7.49 4.67
N VAL A 86 0.13 8.75 5.09
CA VAL A 86 0.63 9.12 6.43
C VAL A 86 -0.27 8.54 7.53
N ARG A 87 -1.59 8.55 7.33
CA ARG A 87 -2.53 7.91 8.27
C ARG A 87 -2.27 6.40 8.34
N ALA A 88 -2.18 5.74 7.19
CA ALA A 88 -1.91 4.30 7.12
C ALA A 88 -0.57 3.92 7.78
N MET A 89 0.51 4.69 7.55
CA MET A 89 1.82 4.45 8.18
C MET A 89 1.73 4.56 9.70
N LYS A 90 1.04 5.58 10.22
CA LYS A 90 0.85 5.74 11.69
C LYS A 90 0.10 4.56 12.29
N ASP A 91 -0.95 4.08 11.64
CA ASP A 91 -1.72 2.92 12.12
C ASP A 91 -0.85 1.65 12.14
N ILE A 92 -0.06 1.42 11.09
CA ILE A 92 0.87 0.28 10.97
C ILE A 92 1.91 0.33 12.09
N HIS A 93 2.55 1.49 12.29
CA HIS A 93 3.56 1.66 13.34
C HIS A 93 2.97 1.53 14.74
N ALA A 94 1.73 1.97 14.97
CA ALA A 94 1.03 1.79 16.25
C ALA A 94 0.77 0.31 16.58
N ASN A 95 0.67 -0.55 15.56
CA ASN A 95 0.57 -2.01 15.70
C ASN A 95 1.94 -2.71 15.79
N ASN A 96 3.05 -1.95 15.88
CA ASN A 96 4.43 -2.46 15.85
C ASN A 96 4.81 -3.19 14.55
N HIS A 97 4.16 -2.85 13.45
CA HIS A 97 4.48 -3.33 12.12
C HIS A 97 5.33 -2.31 11.34
N VAL A 98 5.89 -2.71 10.19
CA VAL A 98 6.66 -1.87 9.26
C VAL A 98 5.98 -1.70 7.91
#